data_AF-A0ABD4ZLL2-F1
#
_entry.id   AF-A0ABD4ZLL2-F1
#
_cell.length_a   1.000
_cell.length_b   1.000
_cell.length_c   1.000
_cell.angle_alpha   90.00
_cell.angle_beta   90.00
_cell.angle_gamma   90.00
#
_symmetry.space_group_name_H-M   'P 1'
#
loop_
_entity.id
_entity.type
_entity.pdbx_description
1 polymer ?
#
loop_
_entity_poly.entity_id
_entity_poly.type
_entity_poly.pdbx_seq_one_letter_code
_entity_poly.pdbx_strand_id
1 'polypeptide(L)'
;MMIGSLLKEYRLKQNKSQRKFIGSIVTQSYYSKVEKNISQITADNLIGLLQYNNISVQEFFNNFSQKSDDSYRQTKELENMMIEAYYTNNIEQMHNIKKIIHESTLSEYDKNYQTLMTNGFLALMNPKLNSEKLTSTIKNKIFDIPSYT
;
A
#
# COMPACT_ATOMS: atom_id res chain seq x y z
N MET A 1 -4.18 -1.96 0.68
CA MET A 1 -4.65 -1.41 1.98
C MET A 1 -4.70 -2.52 3.03
N MET A 2 -4.52 -2.24 4.32
CA MET A 2 -4.65 -3.22 5.43
C MET A 2 -5.75 -2.80 6.40
N ILE A 3 -6.33 -3.76 7.12
CA ILE A 3 -7.46 -3.54 8.07
C ILE A 3 -7.13 -2.46 9.10
N GLY A 4 -5.91 -2.44 9.62
CA GLY A 4 -5.47 -1.45 10.61
C GLY A 4 -5.52 -0.01 10.10
N SER A 5 -5.08 0.22 8.85
CA SER A 5 -5.19 1.53 8.20
C SER A 5 -6.64 1.96 8.01
N LEU A 6 -7.53 1.06 7.60
CA LEU A 6 -8.95 1.38 7.44
C LEU A 6 -9.63 1.71 8.78
N LEU A 7 -9.32 0.95 9.84
CA LEU A 7 -9.80 1.25 11.19
C LEU A 7 -9.36 2.65 11.64
N LYS A 8 -8.12 3.05 11.36
CA LYS A 8 -7.62 4.39 11.63
C LYS A 8 -8.43 5.46 10.90
N GLU A 9 -8.77 5.24 9.63
CA GLU A 9 -9.61 6.18 8.88
C GLU A 9 -11.00 6.35 9.50
N TYR A 10 -11.69 5.25 9.81
CA TYR A 10 -13.00 5.31 10.48
C TYR A 10 -12.92 6.06 11.81
N ARG A 11 -11.88 5.77 12.61
CA ARG A 11 -11.66 6.46 13.88
C ARG A 11 -11.49 7.98 13.69
N LEU A 12 -10.67 8.38 12.72
CA LEU A 12 -10.42 9.80 12.43
C LEU A 12 -11.67 10.48 11.87
N LYS A 13 -12.44 9.83 10.99
CA LYS A 13 -13.73 10.35 10.50
C LYS A 13 -14.74 10.59 11.63
N GLN A 14 -14.71 9.76 12.67
CA GLN A 14 -15.52 9.95 13.88
C GLN A 14 -14.92 10.92 14.90
N ASN A 15 -13.79 11.57 14.61
CA ASN A 15 -13.07 12.46 15.52
C ASN A 15 -12.74 11.84 16.90
N LYS A 16 -12.46 10.53 16.92
CA LYS A 16 -12.16 9.79 18.16
C LYS A 16 -10.66 9.64 18.38
N SER A 17 -10.24 9.75 19.65
CA SER A 17 -8.92 9.26 20.07
C SER A 17 -8.90 7.73 20.06
N GLN A 18 -7.72 7.12 20.00
CA GLN A 18 -7.59 5.64 20.07
C GLN A 18 -8.30 5.09 21.31
N ARG A 19 -8.12 5.72 22.47
CA ARG A 19 -8.78 5.32 23.73
C ARG A 19 -10.30 5.38 23.64
N LYS A 20 -10.88 6.40 22.99
CA LYS A 20 -12.33 6.48 22.79
C LYS A 20 -12.86 5.43 21.80
N PHE A 21 -12.07 5.12 20.78
CA PHE A 21 -12.45 4.17 19.72
C PHE A 21 -12.40 2.71 20.18
N ILE A 22 -11.48 2.35 21.08
CA ILE A 22 -11.31 0.95 21.50
C ILE A 22 -12.22 0.53 22.66
N GLY A 23 -12.73 1.48 23.45
CA GLY A 23 -13.47 1.18 24.66
C GLY A 23 -12.65 0.27 25.60
N SER A 24 -13.23 -0.88 25.97
CA SER A 24 -12.60 -1.93 26.76
C SER A 24 -12.23 -3.18 25.94
N ILE A 25 -12.39 -3.14 24.61
CA ILE A 25 -12.26 -4.32 23.74
C ILE A 25 -10.79 -4.77 23.63
N VAL A 26 -9.89 -3.80 23.49
CA VAL A 26 -8.44 -4.03 23.43
C VAL A 26 -7.69 -2.93 24.16
N THR A 27 -6.40 -3.17 24.46
CA THR A 27 -5.54 -2.15 25.04
C THR A 27 -5.13 -1.09 24.01
N GLN A 28 -4.91 0.14 24.46
CA GLN A 28 -4.49 1.24 23.58
C GLN A 28 -3.12 0.97 22.93
N SER A 29 -2.18 0.37 23.68
CA SER A 29 -0.85 0.02 23.17
C SER A 29 -0.94 -1.00 22.02
N TYR A 30 -1.74 -2.05 22.20
CA TYR A 30 -2.01 -3.03 21.16
C TYR A 30 -2.67 -2.39 19.94
N TYR A 31 -3.73 -1.61 20.14
CA TYR A 31 -4.46 -0.99 19.03
C TYR A 31 -3.61 0.02 18.25
N SER A 32 -2.68 0.71 18.91
CA SER A 32 -1.71 1.58 18.23
C SER A 32 -0.80 0.81 17.26
N LYS A 33 -0.43 -0.44 17.60
CA LYS A 33 0.30 -1.33 16.69
C LYS A 33 -0.59 -1.83 15.55
N VAL A 34 -1.87 -2.12 15.83
CA VAL A 34 -2.86 -2.48 14.81
C VAL A 34 -3.02 -1.37 13.77
N GLU A 35 -3.25 -0.12 14.17
CA GLU A 35 -3.40 1.00 13.22
C GLU A 35 -2.14 1.27 12.38
N LYS A 36 -0.97 0.88 12.89
CA LYS A 36 0.32 0.94 12.18
C LYS A 36 0.59 -0.31 11.34
N ASN A 37 -0.33 -1.27 11.33
CA ASN A 37 -0.20 -2.59 10.70
C ASN A 37 1.00 -3.41 11.20
N ILE A 38 1.49 -3.12 12.41
CA ILE A 38 2.58 -3.87 13.07
C ILE A 38 2.03 -5.14 13.72
N SER A 39 0.77 -5.11 14.15
CA SER A 39 0.10 -6.27 14.77
C SER A 39 -1.19 -6.57 14.04
N GLN A 40 -1.44 -7.87 13.81
CA GLN A 40 -2.71 -8.33 13.28
C GLN A 40 -3.79 -8.20 14.35
N ILE A 41 -5.05 -8.04 13.91
CA ILE A 41 -6.22 -8.04 14.77
C ILE A 41 -7.01 -9.33 14.55
N THR A 42 -7.46 -9.96 15.64
CA THR A 42 -8.34 -11.12 15.56
C THR A 42 -9.72 -10.73 15.02
N ALA A 43 -10.43 -11.68 14.41
CA ALA A 43 -11.77 -11.43 13.89
C ALA A 43 -12.73 -10.92 14.99
N ASP A 44 -12.71 -11.54 16.17
CA ASP A 44 -13.56 -11.15 17.30
C ASP A 44 -13.31 -9.70 17.74
N ASN A 45 -12.03 -9.31 17.87
CA ASN A 45 -11.67 -7.95 18.24
C ASN A 45 -12.04 -6.94 17.14
N LEU A 46 -11.89 -7.32 15.87
CA LEU A 46 -12.30 -6.48 14.75
C LEU A 46 -13.82 -6.25 14.79
N ILE A 47 -14.61 -7.32 14.83
CA ILE A 47 -16.08 -7.24 14.86
C ILE A 47 -16.55 -6.46 16.08
N GLY A 48 -15.96 -6.71 17.25
CA GLY A 48 -16.25 -5.98 18.48
C GLY A 48 -15.98 -4.48 18.34
N LEU A 49 -14.84 -4.08 17.76
CA LEU A 49 -14.52 -2.67 17.51
C LEU A 49 -15.50 -2.01 16.53
N LEU A 50 -15.87 -2.72 15.46
CA LEU A 50 -16.82 -2.20 14.47
C LEU A 50 -18.19 -1.96 15.12
N GLN A 51 -18.70 -2.95 15.85
CA GLN A 51 -19.99 -2.85 16.56
C GLN A 51 -19.98 -1.74 17.61
N TYR A 52 -18.94 -1.65 18.43
CA TYR A 52 -18.80 -0.61 19.46
C TYR A 52 -18.75 0.81 18.88
N ASN A 53 -18.27 0.97 17.64
CA ASN A 53 -18.24 2.27 16.96
C ASN A 53 -19.38 2.48 15.96
N ASN A 54 -20.42 1.63 16.00
CA ASN A 54 -21.58 1.65 15.11
C ASN A 54 -21.16 1.62 13.62
N ILE A 55 -20.13 0.85 13.30
CA ILE A 55 -19.67 0.63 11.93
C ILE A 55 -20.25 -0.71 11.45
N SER A 56 -20.98 -0.68 10.34
CA SER A 56 -21.49 -1.90 9.72
C SER A 56 -20.33 -2.78 9.25
N VAL A 57 -20.36 -4.06 9.64
CA VAL A 57 -19.35 -5.04 9.20
C VAL A 57 -19.35 -5.16 7.68
N GLN A 58 -20.54 -5.20 7.08
CA GLN A 58 -20.68 -5.27 5.62
C GLN A 58 -20.11 -4.01 4.94
N GLU A 59 -20.45 -2.83 5.45
CA GLU A 59 -19.94 -1.56 4.88
C GLU A 59 -18.42 -1.45 5.03
N PHE A 60 -17.87 -1.89 6.16
CA PHE A 60 -16.44 -1.92 6.39
C PHE A 60 -15.71 -2.76 5.33
N PHE A 61 -16.17 -3.98 5.08
CA PHE A 61 -15.55 -4.86 4.09
C PHE A 61 -15.83 -4.46 2.65
N ASN A 62 -16.98 -3.83 2.35
CA ASN A 62 -17.23 -3.24 1.04
C ASN A 62 -16.24 -2.10 0.76
N ASN A 63 -16.05 -1.18 1.71
CA ASN A 63 -15.08 -0.10 1.61
C ASN A 63 -13.64 -0.63 1.54
N PHE A 64 -13.35 -1.72 2.24
CA PHE A 64 -12.05 -2.40 2.15
C PHE A 64 -11.80 -2.94 0.73
N SER A 65 -12.79 -3.65 0.17
CA SER A 65 -12.70 -4.29 -1.15
C SER A 65 -12.64 -3.27 -2.30
N GLN A 66 -13.47 -2.23 -2.24
CA GLN A 66 -13.46 -1.17 -3.26
C GLN A 66 -12.10 -0.46 -3.32
N LYS A 67 -11.51 -0.13 -2.17
CA LYS A 67 -10.19 0.49 -2.12
C LYS A 67 -9.08 -0.45 -2.60
N SER A 68 -9.21 -1.76 -2.41
CA SER A 68 -8.25 -2.71 -3.01
C SER A 68 -8.39 -2.76 -4.52
N ASP A 69 -9.62 -2.72 -5.05
CA ASP A 69 -9.86 -2.69 -6.49
C ASP A 69 -9.32 -1.40 -7.14
N ASP A 70 -9.54 -0.24 -6.51
CA ASP A 70 -8.99 1.04 -6.96
C ASP A 70 -7.45 1.04 -6.95
N SER A 71 -6.84 0.41 -5.96
CA SER A 71 -5.38 0.27 -5.88
C SER A 71 -4.84 -0.63 -7.01
N TYR A 72 -5.55 -1.73 -7.28
CA TYR A 72 -5.21 -2.65 -8.37
C TYR A 72 -5.32 -1.96 -9.74
N ARG A 73 -6.40 -1.20 -9.97
CA ARG A 73 -6.60 -0.45 -11.21
C ARG A 73 -5.51 0.58 -11.43
N GLN A 74 -5.20 1.42 -10.43
CA GLN A 74 -4.11 2.40 -10.52
C GLN A 74 -2.75 1.74 -10.79
N THR A 75 -2.47 0.60 -10.13
CA THR A 75 -1.26 -0.19 -10.38
C THR A 75 -1.18 -0.64 -11.83
N LYS A 76 -2.27 -1.18 -12.38
CA LYS A 76 -2.34 -1.62 -13.77
C LYS A 76 -2.18 -0.49 -14.78
N GLU A 77 -2.78 0.67 -14.51
CA GLU A 77 -2.63 1.86 -15.35
C GLU A 77 -1.16 2.33 -15.39
N LEU A 78 -0.51 2.41 -14.23
CA LEU A 78 0.91 2.76 -14.15
C LEU A 78 1.81 1.78 -14.90
N GLU A 79 1.57 0.47 -14.74
CA GLU A 79 2.30 -0.57 -15.49
C GLU A 79 2.15 -0.40 -17.00
N ASN A 80 0.93 -0.17 -17.48
CA ASN A 80 0.67 0.06 -18.90
C ASN A 80 1.39 1.32 -19.42
N MET A 81 1.39 2.40 -18.64
CA MET A 81 2.11 3.63 -18.99
C MET A 81 3.63 3.41 -19.06
N MET A 82 4.20 2.61 -18.13
CA MET A 82 5.62 2.27 -18.16
C MET A 82 5.97 1.45 -19.41
N ILE A 83 5.15 0.45 -19.73
CA ILE A 83 5.31 -0.40 -20.91
C ILE A 83 5.28 0.45 -22.18
N GLU A 84 4.29 1.33 -22.33
CA GLU A 84 4.16 2.22 -23.47
C GLU A 84 5.37 3.17 -23.59
N ALA A 85 5.78 3.81 -22.48
CA ALA A 85 6.92 4.71 -22.46
C ALA A 85 8.23 3.98 -22.83
N TYR A 86 8.41 2.74 -22.40
CA TYR A 86 9.55 1.92 -22.75
C TYR A 86 9.60 1.61 -24.26
N TYR A 87 8.51 1.08 -24.82
CA TYR A 87 8.46 0.70 -26.23
C TYR A 87 8.55 1.90 -27.20
N THR A 88 8.12 3.08 -26.75
CA THR A 88 8.24 4.34 -27.51
C THR A 88 9.54 5.10 -27.24
N ASN A 89 10.43 4.55 -26.40
CA ASN A 89 11.66 5.18 -25.94
C ASN A 89 11.47 6.58 -25.32
N ASN A 90 10.33 6.81 -24.66
CA ASN A 90 9.96 8.11 -24.09
C ASN A 90 10.44 8.26 -22.63
N ILE A 91 11.69 8.71 -22.48
CA ILE A 91 12.33 8.93 -21.16
C ILE A 91 11.59 9.99 -20.34
N GLU A 92 11.08 11.04 -20.97
CA GLU A 92 10.36 12.11 -20.27
C GLU A 92 9.07 11.59 -19.64
N GLN A 93 8.31 10.78 -20.39
CA GLN A 93 7.11 10.12 -19.86
C GLN A 93 7.45 9.20 -18.69
N MET A 94 8.58 8.49 -18.75
CA MET A 94 9.03 7.66 -17.64
C MET A 94 9.36 8.47 -16.38
N HIS A 95 9.90 9.70 -16.52
CA HIS A 95 10.05 10.63 -15.41
C HIS A 95 8.71 11.19 -14.90
N ASN A 96 7.75 11.44 -15.80
CA ASN A 96 6.42 11.88 -15.43
C ASN A 96 5.67 10.82 -14.61
N ILE A 97 5.78 9.55 -14.97
CA ILE A 97 5.22 8.42 -14.23
C ILE A 97 5.69 8.42 -12.76
N LYS A 98 6.95 8.78 -12.47
CA LYS A 98 7.43 8.91 -11.08
C LYS A 98 6.67 9.96 -10.27
N LYS A 99 6.27 11.07 -10.91
CA LYS A 99 5.45 12.11 -10.28
C LYS A 99 4.04 11.58 -10.00
N ILE A 100 3.43 10.92 -10.98
CA ILE A 100 2.11 10.31 -10.85
C ILE A 100 2.10 9.28 -9.70
N ILE A 101 3.13 8.44 -9.60
CA ILE A 101 3.28 7.49 -8.48
C ILE A 101 3.30 8.23 -7.13
N HIS A 102 4.09 9.30 -7.02
CA HIS A 102 4.21 10.08 -5.80
C HIS A 102 2.86 10.69 -5.37
N GLU A 103 2.09 11.21 -6.33
CA GLU A 103 0.79 11.87 -6.12
C GLU A 103 -0.38 10.88 -5.99
N SER A 104 -0.21 9.61 -6.39
CA SER A 104 -1.25 8.60 -6.34
C SER A 104 -1.77 8.30 -4.92
N THR A 105 -2.93 7.66 -4.85
CA THR A 105 -3.52 7.20 -3.58
C THR A 105 -3.04 5.81 -3.15
N LEU A 106 -2.08 5.24 -3.89
CA LEU A 106 -1.47 3.94 -3.61
C LEU A 106 -0.85 3.89 -2.21
N SER A 107 -0.76 2.68 -1.67
CA SER A 107 -0.06 2.46 -0.40
C SER A 107 1.44 2.77 -0.56
N GLU A 108 2.11 3.12 0.53
CA GLU A 108 3.56 3.38 0.52
C GLU A 108 4.35 2.18 -0.02
N TYR A 109 3.89 0.96 0.29
CA TYR A 109 4.47 -0.27 -0.26
C TYR A 109 4.35 -0.31 -1.79
N ASP A 110 3.16 -0.05 -2.33
CA ASP A 110 2.91 -0.07 -3.77
C ASP A 110 3.65 1.07 -4.47
N LYS A 111 3.69 2.28 -3.90
CA LYS A 111 4.47 3.42 -4.42
C LYS A 111 5.94 3.08 -4.55
N ASN A 112 6.52 2.47 -3.51
CA ASN A 112 7.92 2.05 -3.52
C ASN A 112 8.18 0.97 -4.56
N TYR A 113 7.26 0.01 -4.71
CA TYR A 113 7.36 -1.03 -5.74
C TYR A 113 7.28 -0.44 -7.16
N GLN A 114 6.27 0.38 -7.45
CA GLN A 114 6.11 1.03 -8.76
C GLN A 114 7.30 1.94 -9.10
N THR A 115 7.84 2.66 -8.11
CA THR A 115 9.04 3.49 -8.28
C THR A 115 10.27 2.64 -8.61
N LEU A 116 10.43 1.49 -7.94
CA LEU A 116 11.51 0.55 -8.22
C LEU A 116 11.42 0.02 -9.66
N MET A 117 10.23 -0.40 -10.10
CA MET A 117 10.01 -0.88 -11.47
C MET A 117 10.29 0.23 -12.50
N THR A 118 9.80 1.45 -12.26
CA THR A 118 10.05 2.62 -13.13
C THR A 118 11.55 2.90 -13.27
N ASN A 119 12.31 2.85 -12.17
CA ASN A 119 13.77 3.01 -12.21
C ASN A 119 14.45 1.86 -12.98
N GLY A 120 13.93 0.63 -12.89
CA GLY A 120 14.38 -0.50 -13.68
C GLY A 120 14.22 -0.26 -15.18
N PHE A 121 13.03 0.17 -15.63
CA PHE A 121 12.80 0.55 -17.03
C PHE A 121 13.73 1.70 -17.48
N LEU A 122 13.89 2.75 -16.67
CA LEU A 122 14.83 3.84 -16.96
C LEU A 122 16.26 3.35 -17.15
N ALA A 123 16.72 2.40 -16.33
CA ALA A 123 18.06 1.82 -16.44
C ALA A 123 18.22 0.97 -17.72
N LEU A 124 17.15 0.31 -18.19
CA LEU A 124 17.14 -0.39 -19.48
C LEU A 124 17.21 0.60 -20.66
N MET A 125 16.52 1.74 -20.57
CA MET A 125 16.50 2.78 -21.62
C MET A 125 17.78 3.61 -21.65
N ASN A 126 18.37 3.87 -20.48
CA ASN A 126 19.60 4.63 -20.32
C ASN A 126 20.54 3.91 -19.34
N PRO A 127 21.52 3.14 -19.85
CA PRO A 127 22.43 2.35 -19.03
C PRO A 127 23.23 3.15 -17.99
N LYS A 128 23.40 4.46 -18.17
CA LYS A 128 24.06 5.34 -17.19
C LYS A 128 23.29 5.47 -15.88
N LEU A 129 21.99 5.17 -15.89
CA LEU A 129 21.12 5.18 -14.71
C LEU A 129 21.14 3.84 -13.97
N ASN A 130 21.79 2.82 -14.53
CA ASN A 130 21.95 1.54 -13.86
C ASN A 130 22.92 1.66 -12.68
N SER A 131 22.62 0.98 -11.58
CA SER A 131 23.52 0.83 -10.45
C SER A 131 23.42 -0.58 -9.89
N GLU A 132 24.52 -1.06 -9.29
CA GLU A 132 24.55 -2.36 -8.62
C GLU A 132 23.48 -2.44 -7.52
N LYS A 133 23.28 -1.35 -6.76
CA LYS A 133 22.22 -1.26 -5.75
C LYS A 133 20.83 -1.47 -6.34
N LEU A 134 20.51 -0.81 -7.46
CA LEU A 134 19.22 -0.96 -8.13
C LEU A 134 19.02 -2.40 -8.60
N THR A 135 20.03 -2.95 -9.29
CA THR A 135 20.00 -4.33 -9.81
C THR A 135 19.79 -5.34 -8.68
N SER A 136 20.56 -5.24 -7.59
CA SER A 136 20.44 -6.12 -6.43
C SER A 136 19.08 -5.98 -5.74
N THR A 137 18.53 -4.75 -5.65
CA THR A 137 17.20 -4.53 -5.05
C THR A 137 16.09 -5.21 -5.87
N ILE A 138 16.12 -5.06 -7.20
CA ILE A 138 15.17 -5.71 -8.11
C ILE A 138 15.35 -7.23 -8.04
N LYS A 139 16.60 -7.72 -8.07
CA LYS A 139 16.92 -9.14 -8.02
C LYS A 139 16.37 -9.78 -6.74
N ASN A 140 16.63 -9.18 -5.58
CA ASN A 140 16.08 -9.68 -4.32
C ASN A 140 14.55 -9.63 -4.34
N LYS A 141 13.94 -8.57 -4.90
CA LYS A 141 12.48 -8.49 -4.96
C LYS A 141 11.81 -9.56 -5.84
N ILE A 142 12.46 -9.96 -6.95
CA ILE A 142 11.94 -10.97 -7.89
C ILE A 142 12.30 -12.39 -7.46
N PHE A 143 13.51 -12.58 -6.93
CA PHE A 143 14.11 -13.89 -6.69
C PHE A 143 14.36 -14.21 -5.21
N ASP A 144 13.90 -13.39 -4.25
CA ASP A 144 13.91 -13.79 -2.84
C ASP A 144 13.03 -15.04 -2.68
N ILE A 145 13.70 -16.18 -2.59
CA ILE A 145 13.10 -17.45 -2.19
C ILE A 145 12.98 -17.36 -0.66
N PRO A 146 11.77 -17.51 -0.09
CA PRO A 146 11.62 -17.56 1.36
C PRO A 146 12.53 -18.65 1.92
N SER A 147 13.50 -18.28 2.75
CA SER A 147 14.28 -19.25 3.51
C SER A 147 13.36 -19.80 4.61
N TYR A 148 12.74 -20.96 4.36
CA TYR A 148 12.08 -21.73 5.39
C TYR A 148 13.17 -22.39 6.27
N THR A 149 13.64 -21.65 7.28
CA THR A 149 14.39 -22.22 8.42
C THR A 149 13.47 -22.37 9.61
#